data_AF-A0A7J9F9W3-F1
#
_entry.id   AF-A0A7J9F9W3-F1
#
_cell.length_a   1.000
_cell.length_b   1.000
_cell.length_c   1.000
_cell.angle_alpha   90.00
_cell.angle_beta   90.00
_cell.angle_gamma   90.00
#
_symmetry.space_group_name_H-M   'P 1'
#
loop_
_entity.id
_entity.type
_entity.pdbx_description
1 polymer ?
#
loop_
_entity_poly.entity_id
_entity_poly.type
_entity_poly.pdbx_seq_one_letter_code
_entity_poly.pdbx_strand_id
1 'polypeptide(L)'
;MLFPRAFPLVLVAEGKIYVFECMGSESFGKVYDVSGDIWEPLSPPPEAIDIRVVCVPVLDSSRSRILVHYDASDTLYAYYYDRKSWVCLEQKFCYWFDSATIVDDVLNTFIYKCSLEAYNLLGKKHLPVEWSSKFPVAPPPESTLYRLGNGKLILGWVNHIHILEPKL
;
A
#
# COMPACT_ATOMS: atom_id res chain seq x y z
N MET A 1 -16.61 -12.49 16.43
CA MET A 1 -17.18 -13.10 15.20
C MET A 1 -16.42 -12.51 14.01
N LEU A 2 -15.75 -13.34 13.21
CA LEU A 2 -15.01 -12.89 12.02
C LEU A 2 -16.01 -12.75 10.86
N PHE A 3 -16.32 -11.53 10.45
CA PHE A 3 -17.13 -11.30 9.25
C PHE A 3 -16.34 -11.71 8.00
N PRO A 4 -17.00 -12.31 6.98
CA PRO A 4 -16.35 -12.59 5.70
C PRO A 4 -15.86 -11.28 5.07
N ARG A 5 -14.65 -11.31 4.50
CA ARG A 5 -13.94 -10.15 3.95
C ARG A 5 -13.65 -10.36 2.48
N ALA A 6 -13.91 -9.37 1.65
CA ALA A 6 -13.43 -9.34 0.26
C ALA A 6 -12.13 -8.52 0.21
N PHE A 7 -11.06 -9.10 -0.34
CA PHE A 7 -9.78 -8.44 -0.59
C PHE A 7 -9.15 -7.71 0.63
N PRO A 8 -8.97 -8.36 1.79
CA PRO A 8 -8.31 -7.72 2.93
C PRO A 8 -6.84 -7.41 2.62
N LEU A 9 -6.38 -6.22 2.99
CA LEU A 9 -4.99 -5.83 2.88
C LEU A 9 -4.31 -6.01 4.23
N VAL A 10 -3.22 -6.78 4.28
CA VAL A 10 -2.64 -7.27 5.53
C VAL A 10 -1.19 -6.85 5.66
N LEU A 11 -0.81 -6.36 6.84
CA LEU A 11 0.56 -6.02 7.21
C LEU A 11 0.90 -6.61 8.58
N VAL A 12 2.18 -6.88 8.81
CA VAL A 12 2.70 -7.33 10.10
C VAL A 12 3.71 -6.31 10.62
N ALA A 13 3.51 -5.82 11.83
CA ALA A 13 4.44 -4.91 12.50
C ALA A 13 4.39 -5.13 14.02
N GLU A 14 5.57 -5.17 14.66
CA GLU A 14 5.74 -5.26 16.11
C GLU A 14 4.84 -6.31 16.81
N GLY A 15 4.82 -7.53 16.25
CA GLY A 15 4.04 -8.64 16.82
C GLY A 15 2.52 -8.48 16.66
N LYS A 16 2.06 -7.60 15.78
CA LYS A 16 0.64 -7.40 15.46
C LYS A 16 0.37 -7.58 13.97
N ILE A 17 -0.83 -8.03 13.66
CA ILE A 17 -1.33 -8.16 12.30
C ILE A 17 -2.37 -7.08 12.08
N TYR A 18 -2.10 -6.17 11.16
CA TYR A 18 -3.01 -5.11 10.74
C TYR A 18 -3.78 -5.58 9.52
N VAL A 19 -5.09 -5.53 9.59
CA VAL A 19 -5.99 -5.89 8.49
C VAL A 19 -6.81 -4.67 8.13
N PHE A 20 -6.55 -4.10 6.96
CA PHE A 20 -7.34 -3.02 6.39
C PHE A 20 -8.47 -3.63 5.57
N GLU A 21 -9.66 -3.09 5.76
CA GLU A 21 -10.86 -3.58 5.09
C GLU A 21 -11.03 -2.85 3.75
N CYS A 22 -11.29 -3.63 2.70
CA CYS A 22 -11.62 -3.12 1.38
C CYS A 22 -13.15 -2.96 1.25
N MET A 23 -13.62 -2.40 0.12
CA MET A 23 -15.00 -2.01 -0.19
C MET A 23 -16.11 -2.82 0.51
N GLY A 24 -17.10 -2.12 1.07
CA GLY A 24 -18.35 -2.72 1.56
C GLY A 24 -18.29 -3.29 2.98
N SER A 25 -17.22 -3.01 3.74
CA SER A 25 -17.12 -3.41 5.14
C SER A 25 -17.75 -2.38 6.10
N GLU A 26 -18.11 -2.82 7.31
CA GLU A 26 -18.66 -1.98 8.39
C GLU A 26 -17.56 -1.32 9.25
N SER A 27 -16.31 -1.75 9.13
CA SER A 27 -15.18 -1.16 9.83
C SER A 27 -14.07 -0.72 8.87
N PHE A 28 -13.18 0.15 9.36
CA PHE A 28 -12.01 0.59 8.60
C PHE A 28 -10.92 -0.50 8.56
N GLY A 29 -10.76 -1.21 9.67
CA GLY A 29 -9.77 -2.26 9.80
C GLY A 29 -9.78 -2.85 11.20
N LYS A 30 -8.91 -3.85 11.41
CA LYS A 30 -8.72 -4.52 12.70
C LYS A 30 -7.25 -4.81 12.92
N VAL A 31 -6.88 -4.88 14.19
CA VAL A 31 -5.52 -5.25 14.62
C VAL A 31 -5.63 -6.49 15.46
N TYR A 32 -4.84 -7.51 15.13
CA TYR A 32 -4.68 -8.69 15.96
C TYR A 32 -3.38 -8.58 16.74
N ASP A 33 -3.47 -8.60 18.06
CA ASP A 33 -2.32 -8.70 18.95
C ASP A 33 -1.97 -10.17 19.17
N VAL A 34 -0.82 -10.60 18.65
CA VAL A 34 -0.36 -11.99 18.76
C VAL A 34 -0.09 -12.39 20.21
N SER A 35 0.36 -11.44 21.04
CA SER A 35 0.69 -11.71 22.45
C SER A 35 -0.55 -11.82 23.33
N GLY A 36 -1.57 -11.01 23.03
CA GLY A 36 -2.83 -10.97 23.77
C GLY A 36 -3.91 -11.90 23.23
N ASP A 37 -3.70 -12.53 22.05
CA ASP A 37 -4.69 -13.32 21.32
C ASP A 37 -6.04 -12.58 21.18
N ILE A 38 -5.97 -11.30 20.83
CA ILE A 38 -7.14 -10.43 20.80
C ILE A 38 -7.19 -9.59 19.53
N TRP A 39 -8.42 -9.39 19.04
CA TRP A 39 -8.72 -8.49 17.94
C TRP A 39 -9.25 -7.16 18.49
N GLU A 40 -8.63 -6.06 18.09
CA GLU A 40 -9.08 -4.70 18.37
C GLU A 40 -9.54 -4.03 17.06
N PRO A 41 -10.56 -3.14 17.10
CA PRO A 41 -10.88 -2.31 15.96
C PRO A 41 -9.74 -1.32 15.67
N LEU A 42 -9.38 -1.16 14.40
CA LEU A 42 -8.52 -0.07 13.95
C LEU A 42 -9.38 1.17 13.69
N SER A 43 -9.11 2.24 14.42
CA SER A 43 -9.80 3.51 14.20
C SER A 43 -9.47 4.08 12.82
N PRO A 44 -10.44 4.67 12.10
CA PRO A 44 -10.18 5.38 10.86
C PRO A 44 -9.45 6.72 11.11
N PRO A 45 -8.82 7.31 10.08
CA PRO A 45 -8.31 8.68 10.17
C PRO A 45 -9.45 9.70 10.44
N PRO A 46 -9.17 10.85 11.06
CA PRO A 46 -10.21 11.80 11.52
C PRO A 46 -11.15 12.34 10.44
N GLU A 47 -10.70 12.44 9.19
CA GLU A 47 -11.48 13.01 8.08
C GLU A 47 -12.06 11.91 7.15
N ALA A 48 -11.99 10.66 7.58
CA ALA A 48 -12.47 9.51 6.82
C ALA A 48 -14.00 9.41 6.86
N ILE A 49 -14.67 10.13 5.96
CA ILE A 49 -16.14 10.12 5.84
C ILE A 49 -16.65 8.89 5.03
N ASP A 50 -15.81 8.27 4.19
CA ASP A 50 -16.16 7.10 3.35
C ASP A 50 -15.07 6.02 3.40
N ILE A 51 -15.23 5.01 4.27
CA ILE A 51 -14.26 3.96 4.67
C ILE A 51 -13.66 3.08 3.56
N ARG A 52 -13.74 3.48 2.29
CA ARG A 52 -13.06 2.86 1.15
C ARG A 52 -11.55 3.09 1.24
N VAL A 53 -10.84 2.15 1.85
CA VAL A 53 -9.40 1.99 1.62
C VAL A 53 -9.25 1.19 0.33
N VAL A 54 -8.91 1.87 -0.76
CA VAL A 54 -8.79 1.24 -2.08
C VAL A 54 -7.33 0.90 -2.41
N CYS A 55 -6.37 1.28 -1.56
CA CYS A 55 -4.95 1.27 -1.90
C CYS A 55 -4.14 0.32 -1.00
N VAL A 56 -3.09 -0.30 -1.56
CA VAL A 56 -2.16 -1.16 -0.81
C VAL A 56 -1.44 -0.35 0.27
N PRO A 57 -1.62 -0.65 1.57
CA PRO A 57 -0.95 0.04 2.66
C PRO A 57 0.54 -0.31 2.67
N VAL A 58 1.38 0.66 3.03
CA VAL A 58 2.84 0.51 3.00
C VAL A 58 3.41 0.58 4.41
N LEU A 59 4.15 -0.44 4.82
CA LEU A 59 4.83 -0.46 6.11
C LEU A 59 6.13 0.37 6.06
N ASP A 60 6.21 1.40 6.89
CA ASP A 60 7.43 2.15 7.20
C ASP A 60 7.86 1.85 8.65
N SER A 61 8.46 0.67 8.81
CA SER A 61 8.93 0.18 10.11
C SER A 61 9.99 1.07 10.74
N SER A 62 10.77 1.81 9.93
CA SER A 62 11.83 2.69 10.42
C SER A 62 11.30 3.90 11.21
N ARG A 63 10.03 4.27 10.98
CA ARG A 63 9.35 5.39 11.62
C ARG A 63 8.10 4.96 12.38
N SER A 64 7.98 3.66 12.66
CA SER A 64 6.85 3.04 13.36
C SER A 64 5.48 3.42 12.80
N ARG A 65 5.35 3.44 11.47
CA ARG A 65 4.11 3.86 10.80
C ARG A 65 3.70 2.99 9.63
N ILE A 66 2.40 3.02 9.33
CA ILE A 66 1.80 2.45 8.12
C ILE A 66 1.25 3.61 7.30
N LEU A 67 1.62 3.68 6.03
CA LEU A 67 1.11 4.66 5.08
C LEU A 67 -0.14 4.10 4.41
N VAL A 68 -1.18 4.92 4.36
CA VAL A 68 -2.47 4.56 3.77
C VAL A 68 -2.93 5.72 2.90
N HIS A 69 -3.23 5.43 1.64
CA HIS A 69 -3.93 6.37 0.78
C HIS A 69 -5.44 6.16 0.90
N TYR A 70 -6.13 7.27 1.01
CA TYR A 70 -7.57 7.30 1.12
C TYR A 70 -8.16 7.89 -0.15
N ASP A 71 -8.77 7.00 -0.95
CA ASP A 71 -9.27 7.28 -2.30
C ASP A 71 -10.32 8.40 -2.30
N ALA A 72 -11.26 8.36 -1.34
CA ALA A 72 -12.37 9.31 -1.29
C ALA A 72 -11.93 10.78 -1.13
N SER A 73 -10.74 11.04 -0.58
CA SER A 73 -10.23 12.39 -0.34
C SER A 73 -8.87 12.67 -0.97
N ASP A 74 -8.36 11.76 -1.80
CA ASP A 74 -6.99 11.82 -2.34
C ASP A 74 -5.95 12.16 -1.27
N THR A 75 -6.06 11.57 -0.08
CA THR A 75 -5.22 11.98 1.06
C THR A 75 -4.30 10.85 1.49
N LEU A 76 -3.03 11.20 1.69
CA LEU A 76 -2.03 10.29 2.24
C LEU A 76 -1.96 10.47 3.75
N TYR A 77 -2.31 9.41 4.48
CA TYR A 77 -2.18 9.36 5.93
C TYR A 77 -1.05 8.43 6.37
N ALA A 78 -0.49 8.73 7.54
CA ALA A 78 0.34 7.81 8.31
C ALA A 78 -0.37 7.42 9.60
N TYR A 79 -0.54 6.12 9.82
CA TYR A 79 -0.91 5.55 11.11
C TYR A 79 0.35 5.18 11.88
N TYR A 80 0.61 5.88 12.97
CA TYR A 80 1.70 5.58 13.90
C TYR A 80 1.21 4.58 14.93
N TYR A 81 1.66 3.33 14.79
CA TYR A 81 1.13 2.21 15.57
C TYR A 81 1.66 2.14 17.00
N ASP A 82 2.81 2.78 17.26
CA ASP A 82 3.41 2.95 18.59
C ASP A 82 2.53 3.79 19.52
N ARG A 83 1.89 4.83 18.97
CA ARG A 83 1.03 5.79 19.69
C ARG A 83 -0.44 5.74 19.27
N LYS A 84 -0.81 4.77 18.43
CA LYS A 84 -2.15 4.55 17.89
C LYS A 84 -2.79 5.83 17.32
N SER A 85 -2.05 6.62 16.53
CA SER A 85 -2.54 7.91 16.02
C SER A 85 -2.34 8.11 14.52
N TRP A 86 -3.26 8.87 13.92
CA TRP A 86 -3.23 9.22 12.50
C TRP A 86 -2.66 10.63 12.30
N VAL A 87 -1.87 10.79 11.24
CA VAL A 87 -1.36 12.09 10.78
C VAL A 87 -1.60 12.20 9.28
N CYS A 88 -2.21 13.31 8.85
CA CYS A 88 -2.28 13.67 7.44
C CYS A 88 -0.89 14.11 6.96
N LEU A 89 -0.32 13.38 6.00
CA LEU A 89 0.97 13.71 5.42
C LEU A 89 0.81 14.63 4.21
N GLU A 90 -0.16 14.35 3.35
CA GLU A 90 -0.38 15.13 2.13
C GLU A 90 -1.85 15.09 1.69
N GLN A 91 -2.37 16.25 1.30
CA GLN A 91 -3.69 16.38 0.68
C GLN A 91 -3.54 16.41 -0.85
N LYS A 92 -4.52 15.86 -1.57
CA LYS A 92 -4.49 15.77 -3.04
C LYS A 92 -3.27 14.97 -3.56
N PHE A 93 -2.93 13.91 -2.83
CA PHE A 93 -1.92 12.95 -3.23
C PHE A 93 -2.45 12.05 -4.35
N CYS A 94 -1.63 11.84 -5.39
CA CYS A 94 -1.99 10.98 -6.51
C CYS A 94 -2.33 9.56 -6.05
N TYR A 95 -3.51 9.10 -6.44
CA TYR A 95 -4.01 7.76 -6.16
C TYR A 95 -3.07 6.65 -6.66
N TRP A 96 -2.91 5.57 -5.89
CA TRP A 96 -2.25 4.34 -6.34
C TRP A 96 -3.04 3.10 -5.94
N PHE A 97 -3.22 2.18 -6.89
CA PHE A 97 -3.98 0.96 -6.64
C PHE A 97 -3.09 -0.27 -6.48
N ASP A 98 -2.08 -0.43 -7.34
CA ASP A 98 -1.46 -1.73 -7.57
C ASP A 98 -0.36 -2.08 -6.57
N SER A 99 0.74 -1.32 -6.57
CA SER A 99 1.91 -1.68 -5.78
C SER A 99 2.64 -0.46 -5.28
N ALA A 100 3.07 -0.52 -4.02
CA ALA A 100 3.81 0.55 -3.39
C ALA A 100 4.80 -0.01 -2.38
N THR A 101 5.93 0.68 -2.23
CA THR A 101 6.91 0.41 -1.18
C THR A 101 7.56 1.71 -0.76
N ILE A 102 8.12 1.73 0.45
CA ILE A 102 8.93 2.85 0.93
C ILE A 102 10.40 2.47 1.04
N VAL A 103 11.27 3.38 0.64
CA VAL A 103 12.72 3.32 0.89
C VAL A 103 13.12 4.64 1.51
N ASP A 104 13.57 4.57 2.76
CA ASP A 104 13.89 5.72 3.59
C ASP A 104 12.68 6.67 3.70
N ASP A 105 12.69 7.81 3.03
CA ASP A 105 11.58 8.77 2.99
C ASP A 105 10.91 8.88 1.63
N VAL A 106 11.21 7.95 0.72
CA VAL A 106 10.68 7.94 -0.65
C VAL A 106 9.64 6.84 -0.78
N LEU A 107 8.38 7.26 -0.90
CA LEU A 107 7.27 6.39 -1.28
C LEU A 107 7.35 6.16 -2.79
N ASN A 108 7.54 4.90 -3.19
CA ASN A 108 7.56 4.50 -4.58
C ASN A 108 6.26 3.77 -4.90
N THR A 109 5.55 4.23 -5.91
CA THR A 109 4.27 3.67 -6.33
C THR A 109 4.36 3.25 -7.80
N PHE A 110 3.78 2.10 -8.09
CA PHE A 110 3.55 1.63 -9.45
C PHE A 110 2.05 1.67 -9.70
N ILE A 111 1.64 2.42 -10.72
CA ILE A 111 0.24 2.66 -11.06
C ILE A 111 0.01 2.08 -12.46
N TYR A 112 -0.91 1.13 -12.64
CA TYR A 112 -1.15 0.51 -13.94
C TYR A 112 -1.41 1.54 -15.05
N LYS A 113 -0.72 1.39 -16.20
CA LYS A 113 -0.67 2.33 -17.34
C LYS A 113 -0.09 3.72 -17.05
N CYS A 114 0.25 3.99 -15.80
CA CYS A 114 0.94 5.18 -15.35
C CYS A 114 2.35 4.80 -14.88
N SER A 115 3.25 5.76 -14.89
CA SER A 115 4.67 5.53 -14.63
C SER A 115 4.96 4.98 -13.22
N LEU A 116 6.16 4.41 -13.04
CA LEU A 116 6.74 4.32 -11.69
C LEU A 116 6.93 5.74 -11.17
N GLU A 117 6.35 6.03 -10.00
CA GLU A 117 6.50 7.31 -9.33
C GLU A 117 7.32 7.16 -8.05
N ALA A 118 8.05 8.22 -7.72
CA ALA A 118 8.78 8.33 -6.47
C ALA A 118 8.43 9.66 -5.82
N TYR A 119 7.92 9.63 -4.59
CA TYR A 119 7.53 10.80 -3.83
C TYR A 119 8.34 10.90 -2.54
N ASN A 120 9.07 12.01 -2.39
CA ASN A 120 9.79 12.30 -1.16
C ASN A 120 8.81 12.87 -0.12
N LEU A 121 8.55 12.11 0.95
CA LEU A 121 7.62 12.47 2.02
C LEU A 121 8.09 13.66 2.85
N LEU A 122 9.41 13.81 3.05
CA LEU A 122 9.96 14.96 3.79
C LEU A 122 9.95 16.22 2.95
N GLY A 123 10.38 16.10 1.69
CA GLY A 123 10.46 17.22 0.76
C GLY A 123 9.14 17.58 0.08
N LYS A 124 8.09 16.76 0.28
CA LYS A 124 6.76 16.88 -0.33
C LYS A 124 6.81 17.14 -1.83
N LYS A 125 7.57 16.30 -2.54
CA LYS A 125 7.77 16.46 -3.99
C LYS A 125 8.00 15.14 -4.69
N HIS A 126 7.53 15.06 -5.93
CA HIS A 126 7.90 13.98 -6.83
C HIS A 126 9.37 14.09 -7.22
N LEU A 127 10.02 12.94 -7.32
CA LEU A 127 11.39 12.78 -7.78
C LEU A 127 11.36 12.29 -9.23
N PRO A 128 12.36 12.64 -10.06
CA PRO A 128 12.51 12.04 -11.37
C PRO A 128 12.76 10.54 -11.23
N VAL A 129 12.07 9.74 -12.06
CA VAL A 129 12.19 8.29 -12.10
C VAL A 129 12.52 7.87 -13.52
N GLU A 130 13.54 7.03 -13.68
CA GLU A 130 13.94 6.47 -14.96
C GLU A 130 14.00 4.95 -14.88
N TRP A 131 13.46 4.28 -15.89
CA TRP A 131 13.62 2.85 -16.05
C TRP A 131 15.04 2.55 -16.53
N SER A 132 15.75 1.71 -15.78
CA SER A 132 17.06 1.20 -16.22
C SER A 132 16.97 0.19 -17.36
N SER A 133 15.79 -0.41 -17.56
CA SER A 133 15.52 -1.34 -18.65
C SER A 133 15.47 -0.61 -19.99
N LYS A 134 16.17 -1.15 -20.99
CA LYS A 134 16.11 -0.68 -22.39
C LYS A 134 14.89 -1.19 -23.15
N PHE A 135 14.11 -2.08 -22.54
CA PHE A 135 12.94 -2.68 -23.17
C PHE A 135 11.69 -1.91 -22.77
N PRO A 136 10.73 -1.67 -23.70
CA PRO A 136 9.44 -1.13 -23.34
C PRO A 136 8.77 -2.10 -22.36
N VAL A 137 8.67 -1.70 -21.09
CA VAL A 137 8.01 -2.49 -20.07
C VAL A 137 6.55 -2.08 -20.08
N ALA A 138 5.65 -3.02 -20.38
CA ALA A 138 4.23 -2.89 -20.13
C ALA A 138 3.85 -3.91 -19.05
N PRO A 139 4.16 -3.64 -17.77
CA PRO A 139 3.84 -4.57 -16.70
C PRO A 139 2.31 -4.74 -16.62
N PRO A 140 1.81 -5.96 -16.40
CA PRO A 140 0.39 -6.17 -16.19
C PRO A 140 -0.08 -5.50 -14.88
N PRO A 141 -1.39 -5.33 -14.70
CA PRO A 141 -1.97 -5.13 -13.37
C PRO A 141 -1.45 -6.22 -12.43
N GLU A 142 -1.37 -5.96 -11.13
CA GLU A 142 -0.86 -6.91 -10.11
C GLU A 142 0.67 -7.12 -10.12
N SER A 143 1.41 -6.31 -10.88
CA SER A 143 2.87 -6.26 -10.75
C SER A 143 3.28 -5.85 -9.33
N THR A 144 4.23 -6.55 -8.73
CA THR A 144 4.68 -6.31 -7.35
C THR A 144 6.03 -5.61 -7.33
N LEU A 145 6.12 -4.53 -6.55
CA LEU A 145 7.35 -3.76 -6.32
C LEU A 145 8.07 -4.31 -5.09
N TYR A 146 9.32 -4.77 -5.28
CA TYR A 146 10.15 -5.32 -4.23
C TYR A 146 11.34 -4.41 -3.92
N ARG A 147 11.63 -4.25 -2.63
CA ARG A 147 12.85 -3.58 -2.16
C ARG A 147 14.02 -4.56 -2.16
N LEU A 148 15.09 -4.23 -2.89
CA LEU A 148 16.32 -5.02 -2.93
C LEU A 148 17.39 -4.54 -1.94
N GLY A 149 17.19 -3.35 -1.34
CA GLY A 149 18.19 -2.67 -0.52
C GLY A 149 19.08 -1.71 -1.33
N ASN A 150 19.88 -0.89 -0.65
CA ASN A 150 20.79 0.10 -1.26
C ASN A 150 20.10 1.04 -2.28
N GLY A 151 18.88 1.49 -1.99
CA GLY A 151 18.11 2.35 -2.88
C GLY A 151 17.58 1.67 -4.15
N LYS A 152 17.76 0.35 -4.30
CA LYS A 152 17.31 -0.40 -5.49
C LYS A 152 15.94 -1.03 -5.27
N LEU A 153 15.12 -0.94 -6.31
CA LEU A 153 13.81 -1.57 -6.42
C LEU A 153 13.79 -2.47 -7.64
N ILE A 154 13.00 -3.54 -7.57
CA ILE A 154 12.66 -4.36 -8.73
C ILE A 154 11.16 -4.49 -8.84
N LEU A 155 10.64 -4.33 -10.04
CA LEU A 155 9.26 -4.67 -10.35
C LEU A 155 9.23 -6.11 -10.88
N GLY A 156 8.50 -6.99 -10.21
CA GLY A 156 8.31 -8.38 -10.61
C GLY A 156 6.85 -8.65 -10.95
N TRP A 157 6.61 -9.38 -12.03
CA TRP A 157 5.26 -9.81 -12.42
C TRP A 157 5.31 -11.21 -13.03
N VAL A 158 4.18 -11.91 -12.97
CA VAL A 158 4.00 -13.19 -13.64
C VAL A 158 3.47 -12.92 -15.03
N ASN A 159 4.14 -13.46 -16.04
CA ASN A 159 3.64 -13.41 -17.40
C ASN A 159 2.63 -14.55 -17.56
N HIS A 160 1.33 -14.26 -17.53
CA HIS A 160 0.30 -15.23 -17.89
C HIS A 160 0.35 -15.45 -19.41
N ILE A 161 1.34 -16.20 -19.88
CA ILE A 161 1.28 -16.80 -21.21
C ILE A 161 0.12 -17.80 -21.11
N HIS A 162 -1.04 -17.43 -21.65
CA HIS A 162 -2.06 -18.42 -21.97
C HIS A 162 -1.39 -19.41 -22.92
N ILE A 163 -1.05 -20.60 -22.40
CA ILE A 163 -0.76 -21.76 -23.23
C ILE A 163 -2.07 -22.04 -23.95
N LEU A 164 -2.23 -21.45 -25.14
CA LEU A 164 -3.15 -21.99 -26.13
C LEU A 164 -2.59 -23.37 -26.44
N GLU A 165 -3.13 -24.41 -25.81
CA GLU A 165 -2.93 -25.77 -26.26
C GLU A 165 -3.23 -25.79 -27.77
N PRO A 166 -2.33 -26.34 -28.61
CA PRO A 166 -2.66 -26.52 -30.00
C PRO A 166 -3.86 -27.46 -30.03
N LYS A 167 -4.99 -26.96 -30.52
CA LYS A 167 -6.14 -27.82 -30.85
C LYS A 167 -5.64 -28.84 -31.87
N LEU A 168 -5.56 -30.10 -31.43
CA LEU A 168 -5.43 -31.28 -32.30
C LEU A 168 -6.70 -31.44 -33.14
#